data_AF-A0ABD7X3A8-F1
#
_entry.id   AF-A0ABD7X3A8-F1
#
_cell.length_a   1.000
_cell.length_b   1.000
_cell.length_c   1.000
_cell.angle_alpha   90.00
_cell.angle_beta   90.00
_cell.angle_gamma   90.00
#
_symmetry.space_group_name_H-M   'P 1'
#
loop_
_entity.id
_entity.type
_entity.pdbx_description
1 polymer ?
#
loop_
_entity_poly.entity_id
_entity_poly.type
_entity_poly.pdbx_seq_one_letter_code
_entity_poly.pdbx_strand_id
1 'polypeptide(L)'
;MLKDDELFDWDSSYEETEEDERDETFENYINITSHFTKGLKKYLLEHRQVDMKEVVEVFAGNGKLGQDLGLDNENYFYNITDSYDYTSEDVIEDEVCEFWDVEYSHVTNESAEDTVIRFKGSNKVIKFLIMGAPPKALRDSGDVSYCGAYNASKALHYLYNGDAQIIYIGNERIADFASELFFKHVEEIEDRDFNDNVVENYLNEGYFPYIYIEDVQPYLYKFSLCENDRCDCRDSSSIVNSASIFNLEKWEKEREMEIEDYLTGGDEDWD
;
A
#
# COMPACT_ATOMS: atom_id res chain seq x y z
N MET A 1 -49.95 -42.64 -44.42
CA MET A 1 -51.10 -42.70 -43.49
C MET A 1 -50.49 -42.83 -42.11
N LEU A 2 -50.90 -41.97 -41.16
CA LEU A 2 -50.30 -41.69 -39.83
C LEU A 2 -49.00 -40.88 -39.97
N LYS A 3 -48.91 -39.56 -39.73
CA LYS A 3 -49.40 -38.61 -38.70
C LYS A 3 -48.76 -38.75 -37.32
N ASP A 4 -48.25 -37.60 -36.87
CA ASP A 4 -47.94 -37.16 -35.50
C ASP A 4 -46.58 -37.67 -34.95
N ASP A 5 -45.70 -36.91 -34.30
CA ASP A 5 -45.61 -35.50 -33.90
C ASP A 5 -44.16 -35.29 -33.41
N GLU A 6 -43.40 -34.32 -33.92
CA GLU A 6 -42.32 -33.69 -33.15
C GLU A 6 -42.26 -32.20 -33.53
N LEU A 7 -42.78 -31.37 -32.62
CA LEU A 7 -42.55 -29.93 -32.58
C LEU A 7 -41.07 -29.66 -32.30
N PHE A 8 -40.42 -28.92 -33.19
CA PHE A 8 -39.16 -28.24 -32.91
C PHE A 8 -39.34 -26.79 -33.37
N ASP A 9 -39.68 -25.91 -32.43
CA ASP A 9 -39.66 -24.46 -32.63
C ASP A 9 -38.19 -24.01 -32.67
N TRP A 10 -37.75 -23.62 -33.86
CA TRP A 10 -36.54 -22.85 -34.09
C TRP A 10 -36.95 -21.39 -34.24
N ASP A 11 -36.79 -20.60 -33.18
CA ASP A 11 -36.20 -19.25 -33.23
C ASP A 11 -36.40 -18.53 -31.89
N SER A 12 -35.29 -18.18 -31.25
CA SER A 12 -35.04 -16.83 -30.76
C SER A 12 -33.69 -16.82 -30.08
N SER A 13 -32.72 -16.23 -30.78
CA SER A 13 -31.55 -15.57 -30.21
C SER A 13 -31.85 -14.93 -28.84
N TYR A 14 -30.94 -15.06 -27.89
CA TYR A 14 -30.21 -13.96 -27.27
C TYR A 14 -29.25 -14.56 -26.24
N GLU A 15 -27.97 -14.22 -26.39
CA GLU A 15 -26.92 -14.47 -25.41
C GLU A 15 -27.30 -13.76 -24.10
N GLU A 16 -27.64 -14.52 -23.07
CA GLU A 16 -27.65 -13.99 -21.70
C GLU A 16 -26.21 -14.03 -21.20
N THR A 17 -25.63 -12.84 -21.26
CA THR A 17 -24.40 -12.39 -20.64
C THR A 17 -24.28 -12.83 -19.19
N GLU A 18 -23.05 -13.20 -18.84
CA GLU A 18 -22.55 -13.43 -17.49
C GLU A 18 -23.20 -12.46 -16.49
N GLU A 19 -23.83 -13.03 -15.47
CA GLU A 19 -24.40 -12.28 -14.36
C GLU A 19 -23.28 -11.44 -13.74
N ASP A 20 -23.46 -10.12 -13.85
CA ASP A 20 -22.71 -9.07 -13.14
C ASP A 20 -22.53 -9.46 -11.67
N GLU A 21 -21.34 -9.97 -11.34
CA GLU A 21 -20.73 -9.80 -10.02
C GLU A 21 -20.50 -8.29 -9.83
N ARG A 22 -21.58 -7.58 -9.46
CA ARG A 22 -21.44 -6.32 -8.73
C ARG A 22 -20.98 -6.70 -7.33
N ASP A 23 -19.70 -7.03 -7.25
CA ASP A 23 -18.92 -6.89 -6.02
C ASP A 23 -19.20 -5.48 -5.50
N GLU A 24 -19.58 -5.38 -4.25
CA GLU A 24 -19.67 -4.09 -3.55
C GLU A 24 -18.26 -3.48 -3.60
N THR A 25 -18.05 -2.59 -4.58
CA THR A 25 -16.77 -1.96 -4.85
C THR A 25 -16.46 -1.01 -3.69
N PHE A 26 -15.78 -1.50 -2.66
CA PHE A 26 -14.90 -0.65 -1.88
C PHE A 26 -13.85 -0.12 -2.87
N GLU A 27 -14.06 1.11 -3.36
CA GLU A 27 -13.23 1.73 -4.38
C GLU A 27 -11.83 2.00 -3.78
N ASN A 28 -10.81 1.29 -4.26
CA ASN A 28 -9.42 1.54 -3.87
C ASN A 28 -8.93 2.87 -4.46
N TYR A 29 -8.13 3.63 -3.71
CA TYR A 29 -7.57 4.90 -4.20
C TYR A 29 -6.47 4.73 -5.26
N ILE A 30 -5.85 3.54 -5.34
CA ILE A 30 -5.07 3.12 -6.52
C ILE A 30 -5.79 1.99 -7.22
N ASN A 31 -5.65 1.91 -8.55
CA ASN A 31 -6.24 0.81 -9.30
C ASN A 31 -5.53 -0.52 -9.04
N ILE A 32 -6.18 -1.43 -8.34
CA ILE A 32 -5.65 -2.78 -8.08
C ILE A 32 -6.35 -3.76 -9.00
N THR A 33 -5.82 -3.91 -10.21
CA THR A 33 -6.34 -4.88 -11.19
C THR A 33 -5.57 -6.20 -11.12
N SER A 34 -6.21 -7.28 -11.56
CA SER A 34 -5.53 -8.58 -11.64
C SER A 34 -4.32 -8.57 -12.59
N HIS A 35 -4.33 -7.71 -13.62
CA HIS A 35 -3.20 -7.53 -14.54
C HIS A 35 -2.03 -6.84 -13.85
N PHE A 36 -2.29 -5.73 -13.16
CA PHE A 36 -1.29 -5.00 -12.37
C PHE A 36 -0.66 -5.90 -11.31
N THR A 37 -1.47 -6.59 -10.49
CA THR A 37 -0.97 -7.47 -9.43
C THR A 37 -0.13 -8.63 -9.99
N LYS A 38 -0.57 -9.29 -11.08
CA LYS A 38 0.21 -10.36 -11.73
C LYS A 38 1.54 -9.84 -12.28
N GLY A 39 1.52 -8.65 -12.89
CA GLY A 39 2.70 -7.98 -13.41
C GLY A 39 3.72 -7.64 -12.31
N LEU A 40 3.25 -7.01 -11.23
CA LEU A 40 4.06 -6.70 -10.05
C LEU A 40 4.64 -7.96 -9.41
N LYS A 41 3.83 -9.00 -9.21
CA LYS A 41 4.28 -10.28 -8.65
C LYS A 41 5.36 -10.93 -9.51
N LYS A 42 5.19 -10.91 -10.84
CA LYS A 42 6.18 -11.43 -11.79
C LYS A 42 7.48 -10.63 -11.72
N TYR A 43 7.42 -9.30 -11.69
CA TYR A 43 8.59 -8.45 -11.54
C TYR A 43 9.35 -8.78 -10.25
N LEU A 44 8.66 -8.85 -9.11
CA LEU A 44 9.27 -9.15 -7.81
C LEU A 44 9.91 -10.56 -7.78
N LEU A 45 9.15 -11.60 -8.13
CA LEU A 45 9.59 -12.98 -7.97
C LEU A 45 10.56 -13.46 -9.05
N GLU A 46 10.32 -13.11 -10.32
CA GLU A 46 11.07 -13.68 -11.44
C GLU A 46 12.26 -12.80 -11.84
N HIS A 47 12.05 -11.49 -11.91
CA HIS A 47 13.07 -10.55 -12.36
C HIS A 47 13.98 -10.09 -11.21
N ARG A 48 13.37 -9.71 -10.08
CA ARG A 48 14.11 -9.23 -8.90
C ARG A 48 14.52 -10.35 -7.95
N GLN A 49 13.94 -11.55 -8.10
CA GLN A 49 14.23 -12.74 -7.29
C GLN A 49 14.15 -12.45 -5.78
N VAL A 50 13.17 -11.63 -5.38
CA VAL A 50 12.93 -11.29 -3.98
C VAL A 50 12.04 -12.35 -3.32
N ASP A 51 12.32 -12.67 -2.06
CA ASP A 51 11.38 -13.44 -1.24
C ASP A 51 10.23 -12.50 -0.83
N MET A 52 8.97 -12.91 -0.99
CA MET A 52 7.82 -12.06 -0.61
C MET A 52 7.84 -11.62 0.86
N LYS A 53 8.55 -12.35 1.73
CA LYS A 53 8.83 -11.94 3.12
C LYS A 53 9.60 -10.62 3.23
N GLU A 54 10.34 -10.26 2.18
CA GLU A 54 11.14 -9.03 2.09
C GLU A 54 10.41 -7.90 1.37
N VAL A 55 9.12 -8.09 1.05
CA VAL A 55 8.25 -7.09 0.42
C VAL A 55 7.21 -6.65 1.44
N VAL A 56 7.11 -5.34 1.67
CA VAL A 56 6.17 -4.75 2.64
C VAL A 56 5.31 -3.72 1.93
N GLU A 57 4.02 -3.74 2.20
CA GLU A 57 3.06 -2.73 1.76
C GLU A 57 2.77 -1.74 2.87
N VAL A 58 2.83 -0.45 2.52
CA VAL A 58 2.38 0.68 3.32
C VAL A 58 1.51 1.57 2.46
N PHE A 59 0.41 2.10 3.00
CA PHE A 59 -0.41 3.07 2.29
C PHE A 59 -0.77 2.66 0.85
N ALA A 60 -1.16 1.42 0.53
CA ALA A 60 -1.52 1.05 -0.85
C ALA A 60 -3.00 0.73 -1.07
N GLY A 61 -3.86 1.12 -0.14
CA GLY A 61 -5.28 0.85 -0.20
C GLY A 61 -5.78 0.34 1.13
N ASN A 62 -6.86 -0.40 1.01
CA ASN A 62 -7.40 -1.29 2.03
C ASN A 62 -6.57 -2.57 2.25
N GLY A 63 -5.28 -2.59 1.89
CA GLY A 63 -4.47 -3.81 1.96
C GLY A 63 -4.77 -4.88 0.90
N LYS A 64 -5.72 -4.65 -0.02
CA LYS A 64 -6.06 -5.61 -1.10
C LYS A 64 -4.88 -5.95 -1.99
N LEU A 65 -4.02 -4.98 -2.31
CA LEU A 65 -2.82 -5.24 -3.11
C LEU A 65 -1.93 -6.26 -2.41
N GLY A 66 -1.71 -6.06 -1.11
CA GLY A 66 -0.85 -6.92 -0.30
C GLY A 66 -1.44 -8.30 -0.18
N GLN A 67 -2.76 -8.40 0.00
CA GLN A 67 -3.47 -9.68 -0.01
C GLN A 67 -3.31 -10.42 -1.34
N ASP A 68 -3.55 -9.74 -2.47
CA ASP A 68 -3.43 -10.34 -3.80
C ASP A 68 -1.97 -10.76 -4.12
N LEU A 69 -0.99 -10.08 -3.51
CA LEU A 69 0.42 -10.47 -3.55
C LEU A 69 0.75 -11.63 -2.59
N GLY A 70 -0.09 -11.90 -1.59
CA GLY A 70 0.09 -12.91 -0.55
C GLY A 70 0.98 -12.46 0.60
N LEU A 71 0.94 -11.17 0.96
CA LEU A 71 1.69 -10.53 2.04
C LEU A 71 1.02 -10.68 3.41
N ASP A 72 -0.26 -11.05 3.44
CA ASP A 72 -1.14 -11.25 4.60
C ASP A 72 -0.89 -12.58 5.35
N ASN A 73 0.36 -13.03 5.40
CA ASN A 73 0.71 -14.30 6.01
C ASN A 73 1.33 -14.10 7.40
N GLU A 74 0.84 -14.82 8.40
CA GLU A 74 1.42 -14.84 9.76
C GLU A 74 2.92 -15.21 9.74
N ASN A 75 3.34 -16.10 8.83
CA ASN A 75 4.74 -16.48 8.67
C ASN A 75 5.59 -15.35 8.10
N TYR A 76 4.95 -14.32 7.54
CA TYR A 76 5.56 -13.15 6.94
C TYR A 76 5.42 -11.92 7.83
N PHE A 77 5.09 -12.06 9.12
CA PHE A 77 5.13 -10.93 10.06
C PHE A 77 4.13 -9.80 9.73
N TYR A 78 3.07 -10.15 8.99
CA TYR A 78 2.03 -9.25 8.48
C TYR A 78 2.65 -8.07 7.72
N ASN A 79 3.06 -8.36 6.49
CA ASN A 79 3.73 -7.44 5.57
C ASN A 79 2.81 -6.39 4.96
N ILE A 80 1.61 -6.21 5.52
CA ILE A 80 0.64 -5.21 5.11
C ILE A 80 0.42 -4.34 6.33
N THR A 81 0.79 -3.08 6.20
CA THR A 81 0.52 -2.09 7.23
C THR A 81 -0.20 -0.93 6.58
N ASP A 82 -1.14 -0.38 7.33
CA ASP A 82 -1.73 0.88 6.95
C ASP A 82 -1.59 1.83 8.13
N SER A 83 -1.17 3.03 7.79
CA SER A 83 -0.76 4.06 8.72
C SER A 83 -1.78 5.16 8.61
N TYR A 84 -2.97 4.95 9.17
CA TYR A 84 -3.77 6.09 9.57
C TYR A 84 -4.31 5.88 10.97
N ASP A 85 -3.46 6.22 11.93
CA ASP A 85 -3.93 6.58 13.26
C ASP A 85 -4.70 7.89 13.12
N TYR A 86 -6.02 7.78 12.87
CA TYR A 86 -7.01 8.87 12.78
C TYR A 86 -6.98 9.79 14.02
N THR A 87 -6.25 9.43 15.08
CA THR A 87 -6.19 10.17 16.34
C THR A 87 -5.22 11.35 16.35
N SER A 88 -4.48 11.61 15.27
CA SER A 88 -3.73 12.85 15.17
C SER A 88 -4.70 14.03 15.04
N GLU A 89 -4.88 14.79 16.13
CA GLU A 89 -5.63 16.06 16.18
C GLU A 89 -5.18 17.10 15.12
N ASP A 90 -4.13 16.80 14.36
CA ASP A 90 -3.43 17.67 13.43
C ASP A 90 -3.65 17.35 11.95
N VAL A 91 -4.42 16.30 11.61
CA VAL A 91 -4.78 15.98 10.22
C VAL A 91 -6.21 16.40 9.97
N ILE A 92 -6.44 17.22 8.94
CA ILE A 92 -7.79 17.48 8.43
C ILE A 92 -8.29 16.14 7.86
N GLU A 93 -9.38 15.62 8.40
CA GLU A 93 -10.18 14.58 7.75
C GLU A 93 -10.64 15.11 6.38
N ASP A 94 -9.88 14.83 5.34
CA ASP A 94 -10.36 15.02 3.97
C ASP A 94 -11.33 13.87 3.62
N GLU A 95 -12.26 14.10 2.70
CA GLU A 95 -13.23 13.09 2.21
C GLU A 95 -12.56 11.81 1.70
N VAL A 96 -11.25 11.86 1.36
CA VAL A 96 -10.46 10.69 0.94
C VAL A 96 -10.14 9.76 2.13
N CYS A 97 -10.04 10.31 3.36
CA CYS A 97 -9.77 9.56 4.58
C CYS A 97 -10.92 8.62 4.97
N GLU A 98 -12.17 9.02 4.72
CA GLU A 98 -13.38 8.21 5.04
C GLU A 98 -13.45 6.89 4.25
N PHE A 99 -12.71 6.77 3.14
CA PHE A 99 -12.60 5.54 2.34
C PHE A 99 -11.35 4.71 2.65
N TRP A 100 -10.46 5.21 3.53
CA TRP A 100 -9.32 4.45 4.04
C TRP A 100 -9.66 3.64 5.29
N ASP A 101 -10.88 3.81 5.83
CA ASP A 101 -11.41 3.01 6.92
C ASP A 101 -11.55 1.56 6.47
N VAL A 102 -10.49 0.80 6.71
CA VAL A 102 -10.43 -0.59 6.28
C VAL A 102 -10.13 -1.47 7.46
N GLU A 103 -11.17 -2.21 7.80
CA GLU A 103 -11.30 -3.20 8.85
C GLU A 103 -10.76 -4.59 8.42
N TYR A 104 -9.58 -4.70 7.79
CA TYR A 104 -8.97 -6.02 7.58
C TYR A 104 -8.10 -6.41 8.78
N SER A 105 -8.45 -7.51 9.44
CA SER A 105 -7.76 -8.04 10.64
C SER A 105 -6.27 -8.38 10.45
N HIS A 106 -5.79 -8.39 9.20
CA HIS A 106 -4.39 -8.69 8.86
C HIS A 106 -3.55 -7.45 8.57
N VAL A 107 -4.18 -6.27 8.47
CA VAL A 107 -3.50 -4.98 8.37
C VAL A 107 -3.04 -4.56 9.76
N THR A 108 -1.77 -4.17 9.88
CA THR A 108 -1.25 -3.61 11.15
C THR A 108 -1.48 -2.11 11.14
N ASN A 109 -2.14 -1.57 12.17
CA ASN A 109 -2.26 -0.12 12.34
C ASN A 109 -0.99 0.44 13.01
N GLU A 110 -0.07 0.95 12.20
CA GLU A 110 1.16 1.57 12.66
C GLU A 110 1.70 2.53 11.59
N SER A 111 2.51 3.51 11.96
CA SER A 111 3.09 4.42 10.96
C SER A 111 4.00 3.68 9.98
N ALA A 112 4.11 4.13 8.71
CA ALA A 112 5.04 3.50 7.77
C ALA A 112 6.51 3.58 8.22
N GLU A 113 6.89 4.62 8.97
CA GLU A 113 8.21 4.68 9.62
C GLU A 113 8.34 3.60 10.69
N ASP A 114 7.33 3.45 11.55
CA ASP A 114 7.31 2.42 12.60
C ASP A 114 7.31 1.01 12.02
N THR A 115 6.67 0.78 10.87
CA THR A 115 6.78 -0.49 10.14
C THR A 115 8.23 -0.80 9.80
N VAL A 116 8.95 0.15 9.21
CA VAL A 116 10.35 -0.07 8.84
C VAL A 116 11.22 -0.32 10.08
N ILE A 117 10.98 0.42 11.17
CA ILE A 117 11.66 0.26 12.46
C ILE A 117 11.37 -1.11 13.07
N ARG A 118 10.11 -1.54 13.10
CA ARG A 118 9.67 -2.84 13.61
C ARG A 118 10.34 -3.99 12.88
N PHE A 119 10.33 -3.96 11.54
CA PHE A 119 11.00 -5.02 10.76
C PHE A 119 12.47 -5.12 11.10
N LYS A 120 13.13 -3.97 11.24
CA LYS A 120 14.54 -3.94 11.62
C LYS A 120 14.76 -4.48 13.02
N GLY A 121 13.95 -4.06 13.99
CA GLY A 121 13.99 -4.53 15.38
C GLY A 121 13.78 -6.05 15.49
N SER A 122 12.95 -6.62 14.60
CA SER A 122 12.69 -8.05 14.48
C SER A 122 13.73 -8.82 13.65
N ASN A 123 14.83 -8.18 13.25
CA ASN A 123 15.86 -8.74 12.36
C ASN A 123 15.31 -9.27 11.02
N LYS A 124 14.20 -8.71 10.54
CA LYS A 124 13.66 -8.96 9.21
C LYS A 124 14.32 -8.01 8.21
N VAL A 125 14.25 -8.36 6.93
CA VAL A 125 14.82 -7.57 5.84
C VAL A 125 13.67 -7.01 5.02
N ILE A 126 13.77 -5.74 4.65
CA ILE A 126 12.91 -5.14 3.62
C ILE A 126 13.79 -4.89 2.40
N LYS A 127 13.44 -5.48 1.26
CA LYS A 127 14.03 -5.18 -0.04
C LYS A 127 13.16 -4.26 -0.88
N PHE A 128 11.84 -4.40 -0.75
CA PHE A 128 10.87 -3.52 -1.40
C PHE A 128 9.83 -3.03 -0.40
N LEU A 129 9.63 -1.72 -0.39
CA LEU A 129 8.50 -1.08 0.24
C LEU A 129 7.54 -0.61 -0.86
N ILE A 130 6.38 -1.22 -0.96
CA ILE A 130 5.29 -0.77 -1.83
C ILE A 130 4.57 0.35 -1.07
N MET A 131 4.50 1.52 -1.66
CA MET A 131 3.93 2.72 -1.09
C MET A 131 2.91 3.30 -2.05
N GLY A 132 1.61 3.09 -1.80
CA GLY A 132 0.59 3.82 -2.57
C GLY A 132 0.46 5.25 -2.07
N ALA A 133 -0.07 6.12 -2.93
CA ALA A 133 -0.14 7.57 -2.80
C ALA A 133 -0.57 8.03 -1.39
N PRO A 134 0.37 8.27 -0.46
CA PRO A 134 0.00 8.62 0.89
C PRO A 134 -0.53 10.05 0.83
N PRO A 135 -1.62 10.35 1.56
CA PRO A 135 -2.17 11.69 1.56
C PRO A 135 -1.17 12.69 2.10
N LYS A 136 -1.31 13.92 1.63
CA LYS A 136 -0.55 15.02 2.20
C LYS A 136 -1.12 15.37 3.57
N ALA A 137 -0.26 15.42 4.58
CA ALA A 137 -0.62 16.04 5.85
C ALA A 137 -0.78 17.56 5.62
N LEU A 138 -2.02 18.06 5.70
CA LEU A 138 -2.36 19.48 5.61
C LEU A 138 -2.86 20.00 6.98
N ARG A 139 -2.37 21.18 7.37
CA ARG A 139 -2.89 22.01 8.47
C ARG A 139 -3.41 23.30 7.88
N ASP A 140 -4.40 23.93 8.55
CA ASP A 140 -5.07 25.20 8.21
C ASP A 140 -4.18 26.40 7.82
N SER A 141 -2.85 26.30 7.86
CA SER A 141 -1.91 27.37 7.54
C SER A 141 -0.69 26.98 6.68
N GLY A 142 -0.69 25.80 6.05
CA GLY A 142 0.40 25.33 5.18
C GLY A 142 1.05 24.03 5.67
N ASP A 143 1.70 23.32 4.73
CA ASP A 143 2.32 21.99 4.82
C ASP A 143 2.68 21.52 6.25
N VAL A 144 2.15 20.37 6.65
CA VAL A 144 2.38 19.77 7.98
C VAL A 144 3.79 19.17 8.08
N SER A 145 4.30 19.17 9.31
CA SER A 145 5.55 18.56 9.77
C SER A 145 5.63 17.02 9.63
N TYR A 146 4.53 16.34 9.29
CA TYR A 146 4.48 14.88 9.16
C TYR A 146 4.53 14.48 7.69
N CYS A 147 5.54 13.72 7.33
CA CYS A 147 5.63 13.10 6.01
C CYS A 147 5.99 11.63 6.15
N GLY A 148 4.97 10.78 6.31
CA GLY A 148 5.13 9.34 6.46
C GLY A 148 5.98 8.71 5.35
N ALA A 149 5.76 9.14 4.09
CA ALA A 149 6.57 8.70 2.94
C ALA A 149 8.06 9.02 3.10
N TYR A 150 8.39 10.27 3.45
CA TYR A 150 9.78 10.71 3.65
C TYR A 150 10.42 10.00 4.83
N ASN A 151 9.74 9.95 5.98
CA ASN A 151 10.25 9.33 7.20
C ASN A 151 10.48 7.82 7.02
N ALA A 152 9.54 7.10 6.40
CA ALA A 152 9.70 5.69 6.09
C ALA A 152 10.88 5.44 5.13
N SER A 153 11.01 6.27 4.09
CA SER A 153 12.11 6.16 3.12
C SER A 153 13.47 6.45 3.73
N LYS A 154 13.54 7.45 4.61
CA LYS A 154 14.73 7.77 5.39
C LYS A 154 15.08 6.63 6.34
N ALA A 155 14.09 6.05 7.03
CA ALA A 155 14.29 4.89 7.89
C ALA A 155 14.81 3.68 7.10
N LEU A 156 14.24 3.42 5.92
CA LEU A 156 14.69 2.33 5.04
C LEU A 156 16.16 2.49 4.67
N HIS A 157 16.55 3.71 4.28
CA HIS A 157 17.92 4.03 3.94
C HIS A 157 18.88 3.69 5.08
N TYR A 158 18.61 4.17 6.30
CA TYR A 158 19.53 3.97 7.43
C TYR A 158 19.53 2.56 8.00
N LEU A 159 18.38 1.88 7.99
CA LEU A 159 18.26 0.56 8.61
C LEU A 159 18.68 -0.58 7.68
N TYR A 160 18.64 -0.35 6.36
CA TYR A 160 19.01 -1.32 5.32
C TYR A 160 20.11 -0.81 4.39
N ASN A 161 20.92 0.16 4.84
CA ASN A 161 22.08 0.71 4.11
C ASN A 161 21.78 1.20 2.68
N GLY A 162 20.54 1.62 2.41
CA GLY A 162 20.11 2.05 1.08
C GLY A 162 19.89 0.93 0.06
N ASP A 163 19.97 -0.34 0.46
CA ASP A 163 19.74 -1.48 -0.44
C ASP A 163 18.26 -1.68 -0.77
N ALA A 164 17.36 -1.20 0.11
CA ALA A 164 15.92 -1.27 -0.09
C ALA A 164 15.44 -0.26 -1.16
N GLN A 165 14.46 -0.68 -1.96
CA GLN A 165 13.83 0.13 -3.00
C GLN A 165 12.36 0.39 -2.64
N ILE A 166 11.81 1.45 -3.22
CA ILE A 166 10.43 1.88 -2.99
C ILE A 166 9.69 1.75 -4.31
N ILE A 167 8.56 1.03 -4.30
CA ILE A 167 7.61 1.02 -5.41
C ILE A 167 6.51 1.99 -5.02
N TYR A 168 6.62 3.22 -5.52
CA TYR A 168 5.65 4.28 -5.23
C TYR A 168 4.53 4.24 -6.26
N ILE A 169 3.26 4.25 -5.84
CA ILE A 169 2.10 4.25 -6.75
C ILE A 169 1.31 5.53 -6.50
N GLY A 170 1.54 6.57 -7.29
CA GLY A 170 0.97 7.89 -7.05
C GLY A 170 1.24 8.88 -8.17
N ASN A 171 1.22 10.18 -7.87
CA ASN A 171 1.40 11.25 -8.87
C ASN A 171 2.44 12.27 -8.38
N GLU A 172 3.51 12.47 -9.17
CA GLU A 172 4.61 13.41 -8.85
C GLU A 172 4.25 14.90 -9.06
N ARG A 173 3.20 15.20 -9.83
CA ARG A 173 2.92 16.54 -10.35
C ARG A 173 2.01 17.38 -9.48
N ILE A 174 1.30 16.76 -8.55
CA ILE A 174 0.24 17.42 -7.78
C ILE A 174 0.65 17.46 -6.32
N ALA A 175 0.50 18.65 -5.72
CA ALA A 175 0.77 18.91 -4.31
C ALA A 175 -0.23 18.23 -3.35
N ASP A 176 -0.90 17.16 -3.78
CA ASP A 176 -1.95 16.44 -3.08
C ASP A 176 -1.47 15.04 -2.62
N PHE A 177 -0.33 14.53 -3.13
CA PHE A 177 0.21 13.20 -2.81
C PHE A 177 1.67 13.24 -2.36
N ALA A 178 2.00 12.52 -1.29
CA ALA A 178 3.27 12.62 -0.57
C ALA A 178 3.70 14.10 -0.33
N SER A 179 4.87 14.36 0.24
CA SER A 179 5.35 15.74 0.38
C SER A 179 6.42 16.05 -0.66
N GLU A 180 6.61 17.34 -0.97
CA GLU A 180 7.76 17.79 -1.77
C GLU A 180 9.10 17.36 -1.13
N LEU A 181 9.13 17.21 0.20
CA LEU A 181 10.31 16.72 0.92
C LEU A 181 10.63 15.26 0.56
N PHE A 182 9.62 14.41 0.38
CA PHE A 182 9.84 13.03 -0.10
C PHE A 182 10.46 13.03 -1.49
N PHE A 183 9.85 13.74 -2.45
CA PHE A 183 10.32 13.76 -3.84
C PHE A 183 11.73 14.39 -4.00
N LYS A 184 12.12 15.31 -3.12
CA LYS A 184 13.49 15.85 -3.07
C LYS A 184 14.54 14.84 -2.61
N HIS A 185 14.13 13.74 -1.98
CA HIS A 185 15.01 12.76 -1.36
C HIS A 185 14.82 11.35 -1.94
N VAL A 186 14.25 11.24 -3.13
CA VAL A 186 14.23 10.00 -3.88
C VAL A 186 14.82 10.20 -5.27
N GLU A 187 15.41 9.14 -5.80
CA GLU A 187 15.93 9.08 -7.16
C GLU A 187 15.25 7.92 -7.88
N GLU A 188 14.72 8.20 -9.08
CA GLU A 188 14.11 7.20 -9.95
C GLU A 188 15.14 6.19 -10.42
N ILE A 189 14.75 4.92 -10.41
CA ILE A 189 15.54 3.80 -10.93
C ILE A 189 14.97 3.43 -12.29
N GLU A 190 15.72 3.74 -13.34
CA GLU A 190 15.39 3.28 -14.69
C GLU A 190 15.53 1.75 -14.77
N ASP A 191 14.41 1.03 -14.74
CA ASP A 191 14.34 -0.42 -14.85
C ASP A 191 13.34 -0.80 -15.95
N ARG A 192 13.84 -1.38 -17.04
CA ARG A 192 13.02 -1.79 -18.18
C ARG A 192 12.04 -2.90 -17.81
N ASP A 193 12.46 -3.86 -16.98
CA ASP A 193 11.59 -4.96 -16.59
C ASP A 193 10.46 -4.46 -15.67
N PHE A 194 10.73 -3.42 -14.86
CA PHE A 194 9.68 -2.72 -14.11
C PHE A 194 8.69 -2.04 -15.04
N ASN A 195 9.16 -1.32 -16.06
CA ASN A 195 8.28 -0.69 -17.06
C ASN A 195 7.37 -1.73 -17.74
N ASP A 196 7.97 -2.78 -18.31
CA ASP A 196 7.26 -3.76 -19.15
C ASP A 196 6.29 -4.64 -18.33
N ASN A 197 6.59 -4.92 -17.05
CA ASN A 197 5.75 -5.79 -16.22
C ASN A 197 4.83 -5.03 -15.24
N VAL A 198 5.18 -3.82 -14.81
CA VAL A 198 4.43 -3.10 -13.78
C VAL A 198 3.71 -1.89 -14.38
N VAL A 199 4.45 -0.96 -14.99
CA VAL A 199 3.90 0.30 -15.50
C VAL A 199 2.92 0.04 -16.66
N GLU A 200 3.31 -0.77 -17.65
CA GLU A 200 2.44 -1.08 -18.81
C GLU A 200 1.19 -1.91 -18.46
N ASN A 201 1.16 -2.51 -17.26
CA ASN A 201 0.02 -3.29 -16.77
C ASN A 201 -0.83 -2.51 -15.75
N TYR A 202 -0.45 -1.28 -15.42
CA TYR A 202 -1.24 -0.40 -14.57
C TYR A 202 -2.31 0.31 -15.42
N LEU A 203 -3.56 0.23 -14.98
CA LEU A 203 -4.65 1.00 -15.56
C LEU A 203 -4.84 2.25 -14.71
N ASN A 204 -4.76 3.42 -15.34
CA ASN A 204 -4.95 4.71 -14.67
C ASN A 204 -6.45 4.91 -14.36
N GLU A 205 -6.99 4.18 -13.38
CA GLU A 205 -8.41 4.20 -12.95
C GLU A 205 -8.51 3.96 -11.42
N GLY A 206 -8.36 4.99 -10.59
CA GLY A 206 -8.46 4.90 -9.12
C GLY A 206 -9.41 5.93 -8.53
N TYR A 207 -9.77 5.78 -7.24
CA TYR A 207 -10.61 6.76 -6.53
C TYR A 207 -9.85 8.08 -6.29
N PHE A 208 -9.91 8.97 -7.28
CA PHE A 208 -9.70 10.40 -7.07
C PHE A 208 -10.93 11.13 -7.64
N PRO A 209 -11.75 11.78 -6.80
CA PRO A 209 -13.01 12.41 -7.23
C PRO A 209 -12.85 13.55 -8.26
N TYR A 210 -11.62 13.84 -8.70
CA TYR A 210 -11.29 14.88 -9.68
C TYR A 210 -10.35 14.34 -10.75
N ILE A 211 -10.83 14.30 -12.01
CA ILE A 211 -10.24 14.50 -13.37
C ILE A 211 -8.72 14.21 -13.64
N TYR A 212 -7.89 13.82 -12.68
CA TYR A 212 -6.42 13.75 -12.75
C TYR A 212 -5.86 12.34 -12.53
N ILE A 213 -6.72 11.33 -12.66
CA ILE A 213 -6.35 9.91 -12.58
C ILE A 213 -5.27 9.56 -13.63
N GLU A 214 -5.22 10.27 -14.76
CA GLU A 214 -4.26 10.02 -15.86
C GLU A 214 -2.77 10.10 -15.44
N ASP A 215 -2.46 10.75 -14.32
CA ASP A 215 -1.08 10.96 -13.84
C ASP A 215 -0.69 10.03 -12.66
N VAL A 216 -1.61 9.18 -12.17
CA VAL A 216 -1.30 8.17 -11.14
C VAL A 216 -0.67 6.96 -11.83
N GLN A 217 0.55 6.61 -11.43
CA GLN A 217 1.24 5.44 -11.98
C GLN A 217 2.28 4.88 -10.99
N PRO A 218 2.76 3.65 -11.21
CA PRO A 218 3.88 3.09 -10.45
C PRO A 218 5.22 3.70 -10.86
N TYR A 219 6.05 4.00 -9.88
CA TYR A 219 7.43 4.46 -10.02
C TYR A 219 8.34 3.60 -9.14
N LEU A 220 9.58 3.42 -9.59
CA LEU A 220 10.60 2.71 -8.82
C LEU A 220 11.64 3.71 -8.33
N TYR A 221 11.80 3.81 -7.01
CA TYR A 221 12.72 4.75 -6.39
C TYR A 221 13.72 4.06 -5.46
N LYS A 222 14.80 4.80 -5.17
CA LYS A 222 15.65 4.64 -3.99
C LYS A 222 15.74 5.98 -3.26
N PHE A 223 15.98 5.92 -1.95
CA PHE A 223 16.25 7.13 -1.19
C PHE A 223 17.60 7.74 -1.57
N SER A 224 17.66 9.07 -1.62
CA SER A 224 18.86 9.84 -1.92
C SER A 224 19.08 10.92 -0.86
N LEU A 225 20.31 10.99 -0.36
CA LEU A 225 20.70 12.01 0.61
C LEU A 225 20.99 13.33 -0.12
N CYS A 226 20.47 14.43 0.42
CA CYS A 226 20.87 15.77 0.00
C CYS A 226 22.37 16.00 0.27
N GLU A 227 23.02 16.84 -0.54
CA GLU A 227 24.44 17.19 -0.36
C GLU A 227 24.70 18.10 0.87
N ASN A 228 23.64 18.70 1.43
CA ASN A 228 23.75 19.64 2.54
C ASN A 228 23.91 18.91 3.87
N ASP A 229 25.07 19.06 4.52
CA ASP A 229 25.39 18.44 5.82
C ASP A 229 24.45 18.81 6.99
N ARG A 230 23.64 19.87 6.86
CA ARG A 230 22.68 20.31 7.89
C ARG A 230 21.24 19.86 7.64
N CYS A 231 21.04 19.12 6.56
CA CYS A 231 19.76 18.57 6.17
C CYS A 231 19.39 17.43 7.14
N ASP A 232 18.15 17.42 7.60
CA ASP A 232 17.64 16.42 8.55
C ASP A 232 17.75 14.99 8.00
N CYS A 233 17.73 14.83 6.68
CA CYS A 233 17.90 13.52 6.02
C CYS A 233 19.22 12.84 6.39
N ARG A 234 20.23 13.59 6.87
CA ARG A 234 21.54 13.09 7.32
C ARG A 234 21.58 12.61 8.78
N ASP A 235 20.55 12.90 9.55
CA ASP A 235 20.46 12.48 10.96
C ASP A 235 19.67 11.18 11.09
N SER A 236 20.35 10.10 11.48
CA SER A 236 19.75 8.78 11.71
C SER A 236 19.56 8.44 13.18
N SER A 237 19.87 9.35 14.10
CA SER A 237 20.05 9.03 15.52
C SER A 237 18.76 8.50 16.17
N SER A 238 17.62 9.13 15.89
CA SER A 238 16.31 8.68 16.37
C SER A 238 15.94 7.30 15.83
N ILE A 239 16.06 7.11 14.51
CA ILE A 239 15.70 5.87 13.80
C ILE A 239 16.50 4.67 14.33
N VAL A 240 17.83 4.81 14.43
CA VAL A 240 18.71 3.72 14.89
C VAL A 240 18.45 3.39 16.36
N ASN A 241 18.22 4.42 17.19
CA ASN A 241 17.90 4.21 18.59
C ASN A 241 16.56 3.47 18.75
N SER A 242 15.50 3.91 18.05
CA SER A 242 14.18 3.26 18.07
C SER A 242 14.24 1.79 17.66
N ALA A 243 14.96 1.48 16.57
CA ALA A 243 15.13 0.08 16.14
C ALA A 243 15.88 -0.77 17.18
N SER A 244 16.81 -0.18 17.93
CA SER A 244 17.60 -0.91 18.94
C SER A 244 16.84 -1.25 20.23
N ILE A 245 15.74 -0.54 20.50
CA ILE A 245 14.92 -0.73 21.72
C ILE A 245 13.60 -1.44 21.44
N PHE A 246 13.31 -1.77 20.17
CA PHE A 246 12.11 -2.50 19.79
C PHE A 246 12.02 -3.85 20.52
N ASN A 247 10.82 -4.20 20.99
CA ASN A 247 10.55 -5.44 21.71
C ASN A 247 9.50 -6.26 20.97
N LEU A 248 9.95 -7.34 20.34
CA LEU A 248 9.12 -8.24 19.54
C LEU A 248 8.03 -8.93 20.37
N GLU A 249 8.36 -9.49 21.52
CA GLU A 249 7.40 -10.21 22.38
C GLU A 249 6.27 -9.29 22.86
N LYS A 250 6.61 -8.02 23.14
CA LYS A 250 5.62 -7.01 23.53
C LYS A 250 4.67 -6.71 22.37
N TRP A 251 5.22 -6.48 21.17
CA TRP A 251 4.44 -6.16 19.98
C TRP A 251 3.52 -7.31 19.55
N GLU A 252 4.02 -8.56 19.52
CA GLU A 252 3.22 -9.74 19.17
C GLU A 252 2.02 -9.88 20.11
N LYS A 253 2.21 -9.63 21.41
CA LYS A 253 1.14 -9.67 22.40
C LYS A 253 0.12 -8.54 22.22
N GLU A 254 0.56 -7.32 21.93
CA GLU A 254 -0.33 -6.19 21.66
C GLU A 254 -1.22 -6.47 20.45
N ARG A 255 -0.62 -7.02 19.38
CA ARG A 255 -1.34 -7.43 18.18
C ARG A 255 -2.35 -8.55 18.42
N GLU A 256 -1.98 -9.59 19.16
CA GLU A 256 -2.90 -10.70 19.47
C GLU A 256 -4.17 -10.19 20.16
N MET A 257 -4.03 -9.22 21.08
CA MET A 257 -5.18 -8.60 21.75
C MET A 257 -6.05 -7.79 20.78
N GLU A 258 -5.45 -7.02 19.85
CA GLU A 258 -6.20 -6.27 18.84
C GLU A 258 -7.01 -7.18 17.91
N ILE A 259 -6.43 -8.32 17.49
CA ILE A 259 -7.14 -9.32 16.68
C ILE A 259 -8.29 -9.96 17.48
N GLU A 260 -8.07 -10.30 18.76
CA GLU A 260 -9.11 -10.86 19.62
C GLU A 260 -10.28 -9.89 19.86
N ASP A 261 -9.99 -8.60 20.10
CA ASP A 261 -11.01 -7.56 20.25
C ASP A 261 -11.82 -7.40 18.95
N TYR A 262 -11.17 -7.43 17.78
CA TYR A 262 -11.85 -7.39 16.48
C TYR A 262 -12.78 -8.60 16.28
N LEU A 263 -12.34 -9.81 16.66
CA LEU A 263 -13.13 -11.03 16.50
C LEU A 263 -14.26 -11.17 17.52
N THR A 264 -14.19 -10.48 18.66
CA THR A 264 -15.18 -10.59 19.75
C THR A 264 -16.09 -9.36 19.89
N GLY A 265 -15.73 -8.21 19.29
CA GLY A 265 -16.47 -6.95 19.33
C GLY A 265 -17.76 -6.90 18.48
N GLY A 266 -18.12 -7.99 17.79
CA GLY A 266 -19.33 -8.08 16.95
C GLY A 266 -20.65 -8.40 17.66
N ASP A 267 -20.63 -8.65 18.98
CA ASP A 267 -21.82 -8.96 19.79
C ASP A 267 -22.25 -7.77 20.67
N GLU A 268 -22.25 -6.54 20.14
CA GLU A 268 -23.11 -5.51 20.73
C GLU A 268 -24.55 -5.77 20.30
N ASP A 269 -25.27 -6.49 21.17
CA ASP A 269 -26.73 -6.61 21.17
C ASP A 269 -27.36 -5.21 21.02
N TRP A 270 -27.84 -4.91 19.82
CA TRP A 270 -28.73 -3.78 19.56
C TRP A 270 -30.13 -4.11 20.13
N ASP A 271 -30.30 -3.91 21.44
CA ASP A 271 -31.59 -3.84 22.12
C ASP A 271 -32.28 -2.47 21.94
#